data_AF-S4RV27-F1
#
_entry.id   AF-S4RV27-F1
#
_cell.length_a   1.000
_cell.length_b   1.000
_cell.length_c   1.000
_cell.angle_alpha   90.00
_cell.angle_beta   90.00
_cell.angle_gamma   90.00
#
_symmetry.space_group_name_H-M   'P 1'
#
loop_
_entity.id
_entity.type
_entity.pdbx_description
1 polymer ?
#
loop_
_entity_poly.entity_id
_entity_poly.type
_entity_poly.pdbx_seq_one_letter_code
_entity_poly.pdbx_strand_id
1 'polypeptide(L)'
;PSQCSCSGTDVKCDWRQLASVPARIPTTTQRLWLNNNQITKLDPGVFDSLRALNTYYITSNEISLTSLFTWVFNSLTQLTHLDLGGNQLKALAEGMFDRLGNL
;
A
#
# COMPACT_ATOMS: atom_id res chain seq x y z
N PRO A 1 -13.17 4.37 -1.23
CA PRO A 1 -13.28 3.75 -2.58
C PRO A 1 -14.56 2.92 -2.76
N SER A 2 -15.21 2.99 -3.93
CA SER A 2 -16.47 2.26 -4.23
C SER A 2 -16.32 0.74 -4.27
N GLN A 3 -15.12 0.25 -4.57
CA GLN A 3 -14.80 -1.17 -4.66
C GLN A 3 -14.43 -1.80 -3.31
N CYS A 4 -14.46 -1.04 -2.21
CA CYS A 4 -13.98 -1.49 -0.90
C CYS A 4 -15.05 -1.33 0.18
N SER A 5 -14.95 -2.14 1.24
CA SER A 5 -15.73 -1.93 2.45
C SER A 5 -15.02 -0.91 3.34
N CYS A 6 -15.73 0.12 3.77
CA CYS A 6 -15.18 1.19 4.60
C CYS A 6 -15.94 1.24 5.93
N SER A 7 -15.21 1.28 7.06
CA SER A 7 -15.80 1.40 8.40
C SER A 7 -14.88 2.22 9.30
N GLY A 8 -15.35 3.39 9.77
CA GLY A 8 -14.49 4.33 10.48
C GLY A 8 -13.27 4.72 9.64
N THR A 9 -12.07 4.42 10.15
CA THR A 9 -10.78 4.66 9.48
C THR A 9 -10.22 3.42 8.76
N ASP A 10 -11.01 2.36 8.65
CA ASP A 10 -10.63 1.10 8.01
C ASP A 10 -11.12 1.04 6.58
N VAL A 11 -10.24 0.64 5.67
CA VAL A 11 -10.56 0.42 4.26
C VAL A 11 -10.13 -0.98 3.86
N LYS A 12 -11.12 -1.86 3.63
CA LYS A 12 -10.93 -3.28 3.31
C LYS A 12 -11.24 -3.54 1.84
N CYS A 13 -10.20 -3.87 1.08
CA CYS A 13 -10.23 -4.11 -0.36
C CYS A 13 -9.71 -5.50 -0.72
N ASP A 14 -9.68 -6.45 0.22
CA ASP A 14 -9.22 -7.82 -0.02
C ASP A 14 -10.12 -8.56 -1.02
N TRP A 15 -9.54 -9.44 -1.84
CA TRP A 15 -10.27 -10.34 -2.74
C TRP A 15 -11.20 -9.63 -3.74
N ARG A 16 -10.80 -8.44 -4.20
CA ARG A 16 -11.60 -7.59 -5.10
C ARG A 16 -11.14 -7.65 -6.56
N GLN A 17 -10.18 -8.52 -6.88
CA GLN A 17 -9.58 -8.64 -8.23
C GLN A 17 -9.02 -7.30 -8.74
N LEU A 18 -8.50 -6.48 -7.83
CA LEU A 18 -8.00 -5.16 -8.16
C LEU A 18 -6.69 -5.28 -8.95
N ALA A 19 -6.62 -4.62 -10.09
CA ALA A 19 -5.39 -4.50 -10.88
C ALA A 19 -4.49 -3.35 -10.41
N SER A 20 -5.02 -2.44 -9.60
CA SER A 20 -4.30 -1.29 -9.02
C SER A 20 -4.92 -0.87 -7.67
N VAL A 21 -4.19 -0.04 -6.92
CA VAL A 21 -4.71 0.55 -5.69
C VAL A 21 -5.94 1.42 -6.02
N PRO A 22 -7.09 1.24 -5.33
CA PRO A 22 -8.29 2.00 -5.59
C PRO A 22 -8.10 3.50 -5.40
N ALA A 23 -8.58 4.30 -6.34
CA ALA A 23 -8.61 5.75 -6.17
C ALA A 23 -9.58 6.17 -5.04
N ARG A 24 -9.38 7.37 -4.50
CA ARG A 24 -10.24 7.97 -3.47
C ARG A 24 -10.35 7.10 -2.21
N ILE A 25 -9.21 6.62 -1.72
CA ILE A 25 -9.07 6.16 -0.33
C ILE A 25 -9.16 7.40 0.57
N PRO A 26 -10.00 7.40 1.62
CA PRO A 26 -10.08 8.53 2.55
C PRO A 26 -8.72 8.84 3.18
N THR A 27 -8.37 10.12 3.30
CA THR A 27 -7.09 10.56 3.90
C THR A 27 -6.98 10.25 5.39
N THR A 28 -8.11 9.99 6.04
CA THR A 28 -8.20 9.56 7.44
C THR A 28 -7.99 8.06 7.63
N THR A 29 -7.73 7.30 6.55
CA THR A 29 -7.52 5.85 6.63
C THR A 29 -6.30 5.53 7.48
N GLN A 30 -6.49 4.70 8.51
CA GLN A 30 -5.43 4.23 9.40
C GLN A 30 -5.01 2.79 9.09
N ARG A 31 -5.94 1.98 8.55
CA ARG A 31 -5.70 0.59 8.20
C ARG A 31 -6.22 0.28 6.80
N LEU A 32 -5.34 -0.19 5.94
CA LEU A 32 -5.63 -0.52 4.55
C LEU A 32 -5.31 -1.98 4.28
N TRP A 33 -6.30 -2.73 3.78
CA TRP A 33 -6.13 -4.11 3.37
C TRP A 33 -6.35 -4.23 1.86
N LEU A 34 -5.33 -4.71 1.15
CA LEU A 34 -5.33 -4.93 -0.30
C LEU A 34 -4.89 -6.36 -0.64
N ASN A 35 -5.05 -7.31 0.29
CA ASN A 35 -4.55 -8.67 0.11
C ASN A 35 -5.31 -9.43 -0.97
N ASN A 36 -4.64 -10.39 -1.61
CA ASN A 36 -5.26 -11.30 -2.57
C ASN A 36 -5.96 -10.55 -3.71
N ASN A 37 -5.20 -9.66 -4.36
CA ASN A 37 -5.60 -8.93 -5.55
C ASN A 37 -4.61 -9.23 -6.69
N GLN A 38 -4.74 -8.51 -7.81
CA GLN A 38 -3.90 -8.68 -9.02
C GLN A 38 -3.08 -7.41 -9.27
N ILE A 39 -2.67 -6.74 -8.18
CA ILE A 39 -1.94 -5.48 -8.29
C ILE A 39 -0.52 -5.80 -8.74
N THR A 40 -0.13 -5.27 -9.90
CA THR A 40 1.19 -5.48 -10.50
C THR A 40 2.13 -4.29 -10.29
N LYS A 41 1.56 -3.10 -10.04
CA LYS A 41 2.31 -1.85 -9.88
C LYS A 41 1.67 -0.93 -8.85
N LEU A 42 2.52 -0.16 -8.18
CA LEU A 42 2.13 0.95 -7.32
C LEU A 42 2.53 2.23 -8.06
N ASP A 43 1.54 3.04 -8.46
CA ASP A 43 1.81 4.27 -9.20
C ASP A 43 2.47 5.32 -8.28
N PRO A 44 3.37 6.18 -8.80
CA PRO A 44 3.98 7.24 -8.00
C PRO A 44 2.93 8.12 -7.31
N GLY A 45 3.12 8.37 -6.02
CA GLY A 45 2.25 9.23 -5.22
C GLY A 45 0.89 8.63 -4.86
N VAL A 46 0.63 7.35 -5.17
CA VAL A 46 -0.65 6.69 -4.86
C VAL A 46 -1.00 6.70 -3.36
N PHE A 47 0.00 6.86 -2.49
CA PHE A 47 -0.16 6.92 -1.04
C PHE A 47 0.10 8.33 -0.44
N ASP A 48 0.34 9.36 -1.25
CA ASP A 48 0.80 10.67 -0.76
C ASP A 48 -0.15 11.37 0.20
N SER A 49 -1.44 11.06 0.07
CA SER A 49 -2.51 11.59 0.91
C SER A 49 -2.80 10.74 2.15
N LEU A 50 -2.24 9.53 2.26
CA LEU A 50 -2.52 8.56 3.32
C LEU A 50 -1.55 8.68 4.50
N ARG A 51 -1.27 9.90 4.94
CA ARG A 51 -0.30 10.19 6.01
C ARG A 51 -0.69 9.65 7.39
N ALA A 52 -1.97 9.34 7.57
CA ALA A 52 -2.52 8.73 8.79
C ALA A 52 -2.43 7.20 8.80
N LEU A 53 -1.91 6.58 7.74
CA LEU A 53 -1.89 5.13 7.62
C LEU A 53 -0.85 4.52 8.58
N ASN A 54 -1.33 3.67 9.48
CA ASN A 54 -0.52 2.99 10.48
C ASN A 54 -0.24 1.54 10.09
N THR A 55 -1.19 0.89 9.42
CA THR A 55 -1.11 -0.52 9.05
C THR A 55 -1.48 -0.70 7.60
N TYR A 56 -0.60 -1.35 6.85
CA TYR A 56 -0.81 -1.62 5.44
C TYR A 56 -0.52 -3.08 5.09
N TYR A 57 -1.55 -3.80 4.66
CA TYR A 57 -1.45 -5.15 4.14
C TYR A 57 -1.65 -5.16 2.63
N ILE A 58 -0.67 -5.65 1.87
CA ILE A 58 -0.79 -5.87 0.42
C ILE A 58 -0.15 -7.20 0.03
N THR A 59 -0.50 -8.26 0.77
CA THR A 59 0.00 -9.61 0.53
C THR A 59 -0.67 -10.27 -0.67
N SER A 60 -0.03 -11.31 -1.21
CA SER A 60 -0.57 -12.15 -2.28
C SER A 60 -1.08 -11.31 -3.47
N ASN A 61 -0.19 -10.47 -3.99
CA ASN A 61 -0.39 -9.67 -5.20
C ASN A 61 0.76 -10.00 -6.17
N GLU A 62 0.85 -9.27 -7.28
CA GLU A 62 1.84 -9.50 -8.33
C GLU A 62 2.84 -8.33 -8.44
N ILE A 63 3.06 -7.61 -7.33
CA ILE A 63 3.93 -6.44 -7.34
C ILE A 63 5.36 -6.86 -7.62
N SER A 64 5.93 -6.28 -8.67
CA SER A 64 7.34 -6.38 -8.99
C SER A 64 8.02 -5.03 -8.73
N LEU A 65 9.13 -5.05 -7.99
CA LEU A 65 9.89 -3.84 -7.72
C LEU A 65 10.65 -3.40 -8.96
N THR A 66 10.40 -2.16 -9.37
CA THR A 66 11.16 -1.44 -10.39
C THR A 66 11.86 -0.25 -9.74
N SER A 67 12.83 0.37 -10.42
CA SER A 67 13.57 1.53 -9.91
C SER A 67 12.69 2.74 -9.54
N LEU A 68 11.42 2.76 -9.94
CA LEU A 68 10.44 3.80 -9.59
C LEU A 68 9.83 3.64 -8.18
N PHE A 69 10.11 2.52 -7.49
CA PHE A 69 9.53 2.21 -6.18
C PHE A 69 10.15 2.95 -5.00
N THR A 70 11.33 3.57 -5.15
CA THR A 70 12.08 4.15 -4.02
C THR A 70 11.28 5.17 -3.21
N TRP A 71 10.27 5.81 -3.81
CA TRP A 71 9.55 6.92 -3.19
C TRP A 71 8.08 6.63 -2.87
N VAL A 72 7.56 5.46 -3.26
CA VAL A 72 6.12 5.15 -3.16
C VAL A 72 5.62 5.20 -1.71
N PHE A 73 6.45 4.81 -0.74
CA PHE A 73 6.07 4.78 0.67
C PHE A 73 6.45 6.05 1.44
N ASN A 74 7.12 7.03 0.83
CA ASN A 74 7.70 8.18 1.54
C ASN A 74 6.73 8.97 2.40
N SER A 75 5.47 9.05 1.96
CA SER A 75 4.42 9.83 2.63
C SER A 75 3.79 9.07 3.81
N LEU A 76 4.06 7.77 3.95
CA LEU A 76 3.51 6.90 5.01
C LEU A 76 4.32 7.01 6.31
N THR A 77 4.56 8.23 6.79
CA THR A 77 5.46 8.47 7.94
C THR A 77 4.95 7.89 9.26
N GLN A 78 3.64 7.59 9.36
CA GLN A 78 3.03 6.98 10.55
C GLN A 78 2.93 5.44 10.45
N LEU A 79 3.45 4.84 9.38
CA LEU A 79 3.35 3.40 9.18
C LEU A 79 4.18 2.66 10.23
N THR A 80 3.53 1.71 10.90
CA THR A 80 4.13 0.84 11.93
C THR A 80 4.10 -0.64 11.52
N HIS A 81 3.36 -0.95 10.47
CA HIS A 81 3.24 -2.30 9.95
C HIS A 81 3.01 -2.29 8.45
N LEU A 82 3.89 -2.99 7.73
CA LEU A 82 3.82 -3.20 6.29
C LEU A 82 4.02 -4.68 6.00
N ASP A 83 3.03 -5.30 5.37
CA ASP A 83 3.15 -6.68 4.90
C ASP A 83 3.06 -6.75 3.37
N LEU A 84 4.17 -7.17 2.77
CA LEU A 84 4.37 -7.34 1.33
C LEU A 84 4.49 -8.83 0.93
N GLY A 85 4.20 -9.77 1.84
CA GLY A 85 4.37 -11.20 1.61
C GLY A 85 3.62 -11.72 0.38
N GLY A 86 4.19 -12.70 -0.32
CA GLY A 86 3.54 -13.32 -1.49
C GLY A 86 3.45 -12.40 -2.73
N ASN A 87 4.25 -11.33 -2.81
CA ASN A 87 4.47 -10.56 -4.03
C ASN A 87 5.66 -11.09 -4.85
N GLN A 88 5.92 -10.48 -6.01
CA GLN A 88 7.01 -10.84 -6.92
C GLN A 88 8.27 -9.97 -6.69
N LEU A 89 8.55 -9.61 -5.44
CA LEU A 89 9.67 -8.75 -5.08
C LEU A 89 10.99 -9.50 -5.23
N LYS A 90 11.81 -9.13 -6.22
CA LYS A 90 13.12 -9.76 -6.46
C LYS A 90 14.25 -9.11 -5.66
N ALA A 91 14.22 -7.80 -5.52
CA ALA A 91 15.21 -7.02 -4.80
C ALA A 91 14.56 -5.76 -4.24
N LEU A 92 14.85 -5.43 -2.98
CA LEU A 92 14.45 -4.17 -2.37
C LEU A 92 15.42 -3.09 -2.86
N ALA A 93 14.88 -1.99 -3.38
CA ALA A 93 15.67 -0.82 -3.72
C ALA A 93 16.25 -0.19 -2.44
N GLU A 94 17.52 0.23 -2.50
CA GLU A 94 18.15 1.01 -1.44
C GLU A 94 17.30 2.27 -1.15
N GLY A 95 17.13 2.57 0.13
CA GLY A 95 16.39 3.74 0.59
C GLY A 95 14.86 3.65 0.51
N MET A 96 14.28 2.54 0.04
CA MET A 96 12.83 2.39 -0.13
C MET A 96 12.01 2.64 1.14
N PHE A 97 12.61 2.37 2.31
CA PHE A 97 11.94 2.47 3.61
C PHE A 97 12.53 3.58 4.50
N ASP A 98 13.45 4.42 4.00
CA ASP A 98 14.17 5.41 4.82
C ASP A 98 13.25 6.45 5.49
N ARG A 99 12.07 6.70 4.90
CA ARG A 99 11.07 7.62 5.42
C ARG A 99 10.08 6.97 6.37
N LEU A 100 10.10 5.65 6.50
CA LEU A 100 9.23 4.88 7.38
C LEU A 100 9.85 4.74 8.77
N GLY A 101 10.11 5.88 9.44
CA GLY A 101 10.84 5.89 10.71
C GLY A 101 10.14 5.19 11.89
N ASN A 102 8.86 4.82 11.73
CA ASN A 102 8.07 4.10 12.72
C ASN A 102 7.88 2.60 12.38
N LEU A 103 8.43 2.14 11.25
CA LEU A 103 8.28 0.76 10.76
C LEU A 103 9.28 -0.21 11.41
#